data_AF-A0A8D9A711-F1
#
_entry.id   AF-A0A8D9A711-F1
#
_cell.length_a   1.000
_cell.length_b   1.000
_cell.length_c   1.000
_cell.angle_alpha   90.00
_cell.angle_beta   90.00
_cell.angle_gamma   90.00
#
_symmetry.space_group_name_H-M   'P 1'
#
loop_
_entity.id
_entity.type
_entity.pdbx_description
1 polymer ?
#
loop_
_entity_poly.entity_id
_entity_poly.type
_entity_poly.pdbx_seq_one_letter_code
_entity_poly.pdbx_strand_id
1 'polypeptide(L)'
;MLARRGFLSQGRGTVRCLFTSPETAEEYVNIGLSALKDPSYIQWADLPANDIGSELYSELLKLCKSYNPDTRFVLYVSICVLSEIPTSGAVKWERQLVSRCAKTKLDKTLITKSSPPLNSKSSEYPETLILTSVPGCPSSQKARQICFINIQRHLRLHGVSLRRHFPEVYQNLCAYVEGTLDRFTPVTIYPRDSNTNKHFMCIIMPDADPEKLEMVATNSKQVQTIDVSKEVS
;
A
#
# COMPACT_ATOMS: atom_id res chain seq x y z
N MET A 1 -8.82 -8.29 -14.63
CA MET A 1 -8.13 -7.17 -15.30
C MET A 1 -8.46 -5.81 -14.68
N LEU A 2 -9.66 -5.61 -14.09
CA LEU A 2 -10.12 -4.32 -13.54
C LEU A 2 -9.12 -3.65 -12.58
N ALA A 3 -8.63 -4.36 -11.56
CA ALA A 3 -7.69 -3.83 -10.58
C ALA A 3 -6.41 -3.24 -11.21
N ARG A 4 -5.77 -4.00 -12.12
CA ARG A 4 -4.51 -3.59 -12.74
C ARG A 4 -4.71 -2.46 -13.75
N ARG A 5 -5.77 -2.51 -14.56
CA ARG A 5 -6.13 -1.45 -15.50
C ARG A 5 -6.47 -0.15 -14.77
N GLY A 6 -7.24 -0.24 -13.69
CA GLY A 6 -7.55 0.90 -12.83
C GLY A 6 -6.29 1.51 -12.24
N PHE A 7 -5.42 0.69 -11.67
CA PHE A 7 -4.14 1.15 -11.13
C PHE A 7 -3.28 1.89 -12.18
N LEU A 8 -3.13 1.33 -13.38
CA LEU A 8 -2.33 1.93 -14.43
C LEU A 8 -2.89 3.26 -14.96
N SER A 9 -4.21 3.46 -14.85
CA SER A 9 -4.87 4.66 -15.37
C SER A 9 -5.03 5.77 -14.32
N GLN A 10 -5.30 5.41 -13.07
CA GLN A 10 -5.66 6.36 -12.00
C GLN A 10 -4.68 6.34 -10.81
N GLY A 11 -3.72 5.41 -10.78
CA GLY A 11 -2.88 5.20 -9.60
C GLY A 11 -3.57 4.33 -8.55
N ARG A 12 -3.07 4.35 -7.30
CA ARG A 12 -3.53 3.41 -6.26
C ARG A 12 -4.99 3.63 -5.87
N GLY A 13 -5.65 2.54 -5.49
CA GLY A 13 -7.08 2.54 -5.22
C GLY A 13 -7.60 1.16 -4.88
N THR A 14 -8.91 1.01 -4.95
CA THR A 14 -9.63 -0.21 -4.60
C THR A 14 -10.56 -0.65 -5.72
N VAL A 15 -10.79 -1.95 -5.81
CA VAL A 15 -11.91 -2.51 -6.56
C VAL A 15 -13.14 -2.47 -5.66
N ARG A 16 -14.18 -1.75 -6.08
CA ARG A 16 -15.47 -1.67 -5.39
C ARG A 16 -16.45 -2.68 -5.98
N CYS A 17 -17.09 -3.42 -5.10
CA CYS A 17 -18.23 -4.30 -5.40
C CYS A 17 -19.41 -3.88 -4.53
N LEU A 18 -20.56 -3.62 -5.15
CA LEU A 18 -21.79 -3.26 -4.45
C LEU A 18 -22.85 -4.30 -4.73
N PHE A 19 -23.41 -4.89 -3.67
CA PHE A 19 -24.53 -5.79 -3.72
C PHE A 19 -25.77 -5.04 -3.24
N THR A 20 -26.82 -5.03 -4.05
CA THR A 20 -28.06 -4.29 -3.77
C THR A 20 -28.94 -4.99 -2.73
N SER A 21 -28.64 -6.25 -2.42
CA SER A 21 -29.32 -7.03 -1.38
C SER A 21 -28.47 -8.24 -0.95
N PRO A 22 -28.75 -8.86 0.21
CA PRO A 22 -28.07 -10.07 0.66
C PRO A 22 -28.15 -11.21 -0.36
N GLU A 23 -29.28 -11.35 -1.04
CA GLU A 23 -29.53 -12.41 -2.02
C GLU A 23 -28.57 -12.30 -3.21
N THR A 24 -28.29 -11.08 -3.68
CA THR A 24 -27.30 -10.86 -4.75
C THR A 24 -25.87 -11.17 -4.32
N ALA A 25 -25.56 -10.99 -3.02
CA ALA A 25 -24.27 -11.37 -2.46
C ALA A 25 -24.15 -12.89 -2.34
N GLU A 26 -25.21 -13.58 -1.92
CA GLU A 26 -25.28 -15.03 -1.86
C GLU A 26 -25.19 -15.68 -3.25
N GLU A 27 -25.88 -15.12 -4.24
CA GLU A 27 -25.76 -15.54 -5.65
C GLU A 27 -24.31 -15.46 -6.13
N TYR A 28 -23.58 -14.39 -5.78
CA TYR A 28 -22.16 -14.26 -6.08
C TYR A 28 -21.31 -15.32 -5.39
N VAL A 29 -21.62 -15.71 -4.14
CA VAL A 29 -20.88 -16.78 -3.45
C VAL A 29 -21.06 -18.12 -4.18
N ASN A 30 -22.26 -18.38 -4.72
CA ASN A 30 -22.58 -19.64 -5.39
C ASN A 30 -22.09 -19.70 -6.85
N ILE A 31 -22.23 -18.59 -7.58
CA ILE A 31 -21.97 -18.54 -9.03
C ILE A 31 -20.58 -17.96 -9.34
N GLY A 32 -20.02 -17.14 -8.45
CA GLY A 32 -18.74 -16.47 -8.62
C GLY A 32 -18.82 -15.18 -9.45
N LEU A 33 -17.72 -14.85 -10.12
CA LEU A 33 -17.52 -13.55 -10.81
C LEU A 33 -18.59 -13.22 -11.87
N SER A 34 -19.25 -14.21 -12.47
CA SER A 34 -20.32 -13.97 -13.45
C SER A 34 -21.59 -13.37 -12.84
N ALA A 35 -21.82 -13.56 -11.54
CA ALA A 35 -22.93 -12.93 -10.82
C ALA A 35 -22.58 -11.54 -10.27
N LEU A 36 -21.32 -11.11 -10.38
CA LEU A 36 -20.89 -9.81 -9.90
C LEU A 36 -21.35 -8.70 -10.85
N LYS A 37 -22.25 -7.84 -10.36
CA LYS A 37 -22.79 -6.70 -11.12
C LYS A 37 -21.90 -5.47 -10.92
N ASP A 38 -21.50 -4.88 -12.04
CA ASP A 38 -20.82 -3.57 -12.14
C ASP A 38 -19.65 -3.32 -11.17
N PRO A 39 -18.64 -4.19 -11.10
CA PRO A 39 -17.46 -3.89 -10.31
C PRO A 39 -16.71 -2.69 -10.90
N SER A 40 -16.32 -1.74 -10.06
CA SER A 40 -15.64 -0.51 -10.47
C SER A 40 -14.27 -0.35 -9.80
N TYR A 41 -13.37 0.43 -10.40
CA TYR A 41 -12.13 0.85 -9.74
C TYR A 41 -12.27 2.30 -9.27
N ILE A 42 -11.83 2.58 -8.04
CA ILE A 42 -11.86 3.92 -7.46
C ILE A 42 -10.48 4.24 -6.90
N GLN A 43 -9.88 5.34 -7.35
CA GLN A 43 -8.65 5.87 -6.78
C GLN A 43 -8.87 6.26 -5.31
N TRP A 44 -7.87 6.04 -4.45
CA TRP A 44 -8.03 6.28 -3.01
C TRP A 44 -8.40 7.73 -2.66
N ALA A 45 -8.00 8.70 -3.49
CA ALA A 45 -8.30 10.12 -3.30
C ALA A 45 -9.77 10.47 -3.60
N ASP A 46 -10.46 9.62 -4.37
CA ASP A 46 -11.85 9.82 -4.81
C ASP A 46 -12.83 8.95 -4.00
N LEU A 47 -12.37 8.34 -2.89
CA LEU A 47 -13.23 7.53 -2.03
C LEU A 47 -14.23 8.41 -1.27
N PRO A 48 -15.54 8.15 -1.36
CA PRO A 48 -16.56 8.96 -0.68
C PRO A 48 -16.54 8.67 0.82
N ALA A 49 -15.95 9.58 1.61
CA ALA A 49 -15.85 9.42 3.07
C ALA A 49 -17.22 9.41 3.78
N ASN A 50 -18.24 10.08 3.23
CA ASN A 50 -19.56 10.18 3.85
C ASN A 50 -20.33 8.85 3.88
N ASP A 51 -20.04 7.96 2.93
CA ASP A 51 -20.74 6.68 2.78
C ASP A 51 -20.01 5.52 3.49
N ILE A 52 -18.80 5.79 3.98
CA ILE A 52 -17.89 4.79 4.56
C ILE A 52 -17.68 5.17 6.02
N GLY A 53 -18.10 4.31 6.95
CA GLY A 53 -17.86 4.53 8.38
C GLY A 53 -16.39 4.84 8.66
N SER A 54 -16.13 5.78 9.57
CA SER A 54 -14.80 6.40 9.80
C SER A 54 -13.67 5.39 10.02
N GLU A 55 -13.93 4.32 10.77
CA GLU A 55 -12.97 3.25 11.03
C GLU A 55 -12.61 2.48 9.73
N LEU A 56 -13.63 2.05 8.98
CA LEU A 56 -13.43 1.34 7.71
C LEU A 56 -12.76 2.24 6.67
N TYR A 57 -13.10 3.53 6.64
CA TYR A 57 -12.48 4.50 5.73
C TYR A 57 -10.98 4.64 6.02
N SER A 58 -10.61 4.75 7.30
CA SER A 58 -9.21 4.80 7.74
C SER A 58 -8.44 3.54 7.36
N GLU A 59 -9.02 2.36 7.62
CA GLU A 59 -8.41 1.08 7.24
C GLU A 59 -8.24 0.96 5.71
N LEU A 60 -9.29 1.28 4.95
CA LEU A 60 -9.28 1.22 3.49
C LEU A 60 -8.22 2.16 2.89
N LEU A 61 -8.11 3.38 3.40
CA LEU A 61 -7.07 4.33 2.99
C LEU A 61 -5.67 3.79 3.27
N LYS A 62 -5.44 3.25 4.48
CA LYS A 62 -4.14 2.66 4.86
C LYS A 62 -3.76 1.51 3.92
N LEU A 63 -4.71 0.64 3.58
CA LEU A 63 -4.49 -0.45 2.62
C LEU A 63 -4.18 0.09 1.22
N CYS A 64 -4.98 1.03 0.71
CA CYS A 64 -4.80 1.60 -0.63
C CYS A 64 -3.46 2.34 -0.77
N LYS A 65 -3.00 3.03 0.27
CA LYS A 65 -1.71 3.73 0.27
C LYS A 65 -0.51 2.79 0.35
N SER A 66 -0.65 1.55 0.82
CA SER A 66 0.49 0.68 1.15
C SER A 66 0.61 -0.61 0.34
N TYR A 67 -0.41 -1.02 -0.43
CA TYR A 67 -0.33 -2.27 -1.19
C TYR A 67 0.67 -2.20 -2.36
N ASN A 68 1.25 -3.36 -2.71
CA ASN A 68 2.05 -3.53 -3.92
C ASN A 68 1.12 -3.79 -5.12
N PRO A 69 0.99 -2.86 -6.07
CA PRO A 69 0.04 -2.99 -7.18
C PRO A 69 0.43 -4.04 -8.22
N ASP A 70 1.67 -4.51 -8.23
CA ASP A 70 2.11 -5.57 -9.15
C ASP A 70 1.73 -6.97 -8.66
N THR A 71 1.46 -7.13 -7.35
CA THR A 71 1.19 -8.46 -6.76
C THR A 71 -0.12 -8.53 -5.99
N ARG A 72 -0.73 -7.39 -5.66
CA ARG A 72 -1.90 -7.30 -4.79
C ARG A 72 -2.85 -6.21 -5.26
N PHE A 73 -4.10 -6.28 -4.82
CA PHE A 73 -5.06 -5.21 -4.92
C PHE A 73 -5.91 -5.14 -3.65
N VAL A 74 -6.57 -4.01 -3.45
CA VAL A 74 -7.55 -3.82 -2.37
C VAL A 74 -8.94 -4.03 -2.94
N LEU A 75 -9.77 -4.79 -2.23
CA LEU A 75 -11.16 -5.05 -2.52
C LEU A 75 -12.00 -4.38 -1.44
N TYR A 76 -13.00 -3.62 -1.85
CA TYR A 76 -14.00 -2.98 -1.00
C TYR A 76 -15.37 -3.51 -1.40
N VAL A 77 -16.04 -4.18 -0.48
CA VAL A 77 -17.34 -4.82 -0.70
C VAL A 77 -18.38 -4.16 0.19
N SER A 78 -19.54 -3.89 -0.39
CA SER A 78 -20.69 -3.32 0.31
C SER A 78 -21.95 -4.10 -0.03
N ILE A 79 -22.78 -4.38 0.97
CA ILE A 79 -24.07 -5.05 0.82
C ILE A 79 -25.15 -4.14 1.42
N CYS A 80 -26.16 -3.80 0.62
CA CYS A 80 -27.34 -3.12 1.10
C CYS A 80 -28.21 -4.11 1.88
N VAL A 81 -28.47 -3.84 3.15
CA VAL A 81 -29.38 -4.62 3.99
C VAL A 81 -30.58 -3.76 4.36
N LEU A 82 -31.76 -4.38 4.43
CA LEU A 82 -32.93 -3.75 5.03
C LEU A 82 -32.95 -4.15 6.50
N SER A 83 -32.84 -3.17 7.39
CA SER A 83 -32.93 -3.37 8.83
C SER A 83 -34.26 -2.83 9.34
N GLU A 84 -34.93 -3.60 10.17
CA GLU A 84 -36.03 -3.11 10.98
C GLU A 84 -35.45 -2.23 12.09
N ILE A 85 -35.97 -1.02 12.22
CA ILE A 85 -35.67 -0.14 13.33
C ILE A 85 -36.74 -0.39 14.40
N PRO A 86 -36.36 -0.74 15.63
CA PRO A 86 -37.32 -0.86 16.71
C PRO A 86 -37.89 0.53 17.05
N THR A 87 -39.08 0.82 16.55
CA THR A 87 -39.88 2.00 16.90
C THR A 87 -41.07 1.56 17.76
N SER A 88 -41.48 2.40 18.72
CA SER A 88 -42.62 2.13 19.64
C SER A 88 -44.00 2.10 18.95
N GLY A 89 -44.05 1.95 17.62
CA GLY A 89 -45.23 2.04 16.77
C GLY A 89 -45.06 1.18 15.51
N ALA A 90 -45.48 1.67 14.34
CA ALA A 90 -45.33 0.93 13.09
C ALA A 90 -43.86 0.59 12.78
N VAL A 91 -43.63 -0.62 12.25
CA VAL A 91 -42.32 -1.12 11.84
C VAL A 91 -41.73 -0.19 10.78
N LYS A 92 -40.57 0.40 11.08
CA LYS A 92 -39.82 1.23 10.14
C LYS A 92 -38.64 0.45 9.59
N TRP A 93 -38.60 0.31 8.27
CA TRP A 93 -37.46 -0.31 7.56
C TRP A 93 -36.50 0.75 7.08
N GLU A 94 -35.21 0.59 7.36
CA GLU A 94 -34.15 1.45 6.84
C GLU A 94 -33.13 0.65 6.03
N ARG A 95 -32.68 1.24 4.93
CA ARG A 95 -31.60 0.69 4.12
C ARG A 95 -30.28 1.08 4.76
N GLN A 96 -29.53 0.09 5.22
CA GLN A 96 -28.19 0.26 5.75
C GLN A 96 -27.18 -0.41 4.82
N LEU A 97 -25.99 0.18 4.69
CA LEU A 97 -24.89 -0.42 3.95
C LEU A 97 -23.93 -1.11 4.92
N VAL A 98 -23.77 -2.43 4.80
CA VAL A 98 -22.75 -3.17 5.52
C VAL A 98 -21.55 -3.33 4.61
N SER A 99 -20.40 -2.83 5.04
CA SER A 99 -19.19 -2.80 4.20
C SER A 99 -17.96 -3.41 4.89
N ARG A 100 -17.08 -3.99 4.06
CA ARG A 100 -15.78 -4.55 4.46
C ARG A 100 -14.74 -4.28 3.37
N CYS A 101 -13.47 -4.22 3.76
CA CYS A 101 -12.37 -4.16 2.82
C CYS A 101 -11.31 -5.23 3.12
N ALA A 102 -10.57 -5.64 2.10
CA ALA A 102 -9.52 -6.63 2.21
C ALA A 102 -8.42 -6.41 1.17
N LYS A 103 -7.19 -6.76 1.51
CA LYS A 103 -6.07 -6.81 0.57
C LYS A 103 -5.87 -8.25 0.09
N THR A 104 -5.91 -8.46 -1.22
CA THR A 104 -5.80 -9.79 -1.83
C THR A 104 -4.74 -9.84 -2.92
N LYS A 105 -4.35 -11.05 -3.34
CA LYS A 105 -3.30 -11.28 -4.34
C LYS A 105 -3.86 -11.15 -5.76
N LEU A 106 -3.04 -10.62 -6.67
CA LEU A 106 -3.28 -10.72 -8.10
C LEU A 106 -2.85 -12.09 -8.60
N ASP A 107 -3.66 -12.67 -9.48
CA ASP A 107 -3.26 -13.88 -10.19
C ASP A 107 -2.18 -13.55 -11.23
N LYS A 108 -1.01 -14.17 -11.08
CA LYS A 108 0.15 -13.95 -11.95
C LYS A 108 -0.11 -14.35 -13.40
N THR A 109 -1.01 -15.31 -13.64
CA THR A 109 -1.36 -15.76 -14.99
C THR A 109 -2.11 -14.69 -15.80
N LEU A 110 -2.74 -13.74 -15.11
CA LEU A 110 -3.45 -12.62 -15.73
C LEU A 110 -2.53 -11.41 -15.98
N ILE A 111 -1.30 -11.45 -15.45
CA ILE A 111 -0.28 -10.39 -15.59
C ILE A 111 0.59 -10.64 -16.84
N THR A 112 0.76 -11.89 -17.25
CA THR A 112 1.68 -12.36 -18.31
C THR A 112 1.14 -12.26 -19.75
N LYS A 113 -0.11 -11.86 -19.97
CA LYS A 113 -0.67 -11.76 -21.34
C LYS A 113 -0.19 -10.54 -22.15
N SER A 114 0.73 -9.73 -21.64
CA SER A 114 1.23 -8.53 -22.33
C SER A 114 2.77 -8.48 -22.41
N SER A 115 3.40 -9.52 -22.97
CA SER A 115 4.68 -9.47 -23.72
C SER A 115 5.23 -10.88 -23.95
N PRO A 116 5.89 -11.18 -25.10
CA PRO A 116 6.61 -12.44 -25.29
C PRO A 116 7.76 -12.58 -24.27
N PRO A 117 8.22 -13.80 -23.96
CA PRO A 117 9.28 -14.02 -22.98
C PRO A 117 10.62 -13.60 -23.59
N LEU A 118 11.02 -12.34 -23.41
CA LEU A 118 12.42 -12.00 -23.54
C LEU A 118 13.14 -12.58 -22.32
N ASN A 119 14.06 -13.50 -22.58
CA ASN A 119 15.13 -13.95 -21.69
C ASN A 119 15.55 -12.83 -20.72
N SER A 120 14.95 -12.79 -19.52
CA SER A 120 15.38 -11.85 -18.51
C SER A 120 16.66 -12.39 -17.93
N LYS A 121 17.79 -11.89 -18.43
CA LYS A 121 19.00 -11.77 -17.63
C LYS A 121 18.54 -11.27 -16.26
N SER A 122 18.86 -12.04 -15.22
CA SER A 122 18.53 -11.75 -13.82
C SER A 122 18.62 -10.25 -13.57
N SER A 123 17.49 -9.63 -13.16
CA SER A 123 17.38 -8.19 -12.88
C SER A 123 18.59 -7.73 -12.08
N GLU A 124 19.40 -6.83 -12.65
CA GLU A 124 20.56 -6.21 -11.99
C GLU A 124 20.13 -5.29 -10.83
N TYR A 125 18.84 -4.97 -10.77
CA TYR A 125 18.23 -4.08 -9.77
C TYR A 125 17.51 -4.89 -8.69
N PRO A 126 17.66 -4.52 -7.41
CA PRO A 126 17.03 -5.23 -6.31
C PRO A 126 15.51 -5.07 -6.34
N GLU A 127 14.78 -6.18 -6.13
CA GLU A 127 13.33 -6.15 -5.93
C GLU A 127 12.96 -5.53 -4.57
N THR A 128 13.89 -5.56 -3.62
CA THR A 128 13.73 -4.99 -2.27
C THR A 128 14.94 -4.13 -1.88
N LEU A 129 14.69 -2.87 -1.54
CA LEU A 129 15.66 -1.93 -0.98
C LEU A 129 15.37 -1.71 0.51
N ILE A 130 16.35 -1.93 1.38
CA ILE A 130 16.25 -1.67 2.82
C ILE A 130 17.19 -0.52 3.15
N LEU A 131 16.63 0.60 3.61
CA LEU A 131 17.35 1.80 4.03
C LEU A 131 17.33 1.83 5.56
N THR A 132 18.45 1.44 6.18
CA THR A 132 18.54 1.24 7.63
C THR A 132 19.83 1.83 8.19
N SER A 133 19.85 2.25 9.46
CA SER A 133 21.11 2.58 10.14
C SER A 133 21.74 1.34 10.78
N VAL A 134 22.99 1.40 11.22
CA VAL A 134 23.60 0.33 12.02
C VAL A 134 23.02 0.33 13.44
N PRO A 135 22.66 -0.83 14.01
CA PRO A 135 22.22 -0.94 15.41
C PRO A 135 23.26 -0.36 16.39
N GLY A 136 22.79 0.36 17.41
CA GLY A 136 23.65 0.90 18.47
C GLY A 136 24.36 2.23 18.16
N CYS A 137 24.12 2.83 16.98
CA CYS A 137 24.60 4.19 16.71
C CYS A 137 23.74 5.21 17.50
N PRO A 138 24.34 6.14 18.27
CA PRO A 138 23.58 7.16 18.99
C PRO A 138 22.81 8.05 18.00
N SER A 139 21.50 8.18 18.21
CA SER A 139 20.59 8.97 17.37
C SER A 139 20.72 10.48 17.61
N SER A 140 21.96 10.97 17.54
CA SER A 140 22.26 12.40 17.56
C SER A 140 21.49 13.12 16.44
N GLN A 141 21.11 14.37 16.66
CA GLN A 141 20.41 15.16 15.64
C GLN A 141 21.18 15.19 14.31
N LYS A 142 22.52 15.28 14.39
CA LYS A 142 23.41 15.21 13.22
C LYS A 142 23.27 13.86 12.49
N ALA A 143 23.28 12.74 13.20
CA ALA A 143 23.08 11.41 12.61
C ALA A 143 21.70 11.27 11.94
N ARG A 144 20.64 11.80 12.56
CA ARG A 144 19.29 11.82 11.96
C ARG A 144 19.27 12.60 10.65
N GLN A 145 19.95 13.74 10.62
CA GLN A 145 20.03 14.58 9.42
C GLN A 145 20.82 13.91 8.29
N ILE A 146 21.91 13.22 8.61
CA ILE A 146 22.66 12.38 7.65
C ILE A 146 21.77 11.27 7.08
N CYS A 147 21.05 10.55 7.95
CA CYS A 147 20.11 9.51 7.53
C CYS A 147 19.07 10.04 6.55
N PHE A 148 18.47 11.19 6.86
CA PHE A 148 17.49 11.83 5.98
C PHE A 148 18.06 12.14 4.60
N ILE A 149 19.23 12.77 4.53
CA ILE A 149 19.90 13.11 3.27
C ILE A 149 20.19 11.84 2.46
N ASN A 150 20.72 10.80 3.10
CA ASN A 150 21.06 9.54 2.46
C ASN A 150 19.81 8.79 1.95
N ILE A 151 18.74 8.73 2.74
CA ILE A 151 17.46 8.14 2.32
C ILE A 151 16.96 8.85 1.07
N GLN A 152 16.96 10.19 1.06
CA GLN A 152 16.54 10.96 -0.10
C GLN A 152 17.45 10.72 -1.31
N ARG A 153 18.77 10.67 -1.11
CA ARG A 153 19.75 10.42 -2.18
C ARG A 153 19.52 9.07 -2.84
N HIS A 154 19.40 7.99 -2.06
CA HIS A 154 19.18 6.65 -2.60
C HIS A 154 17.86 6.53 -3.34
N LEU A 155 16.78 7.13 -2.84
CA LEU A 155 15.51 7.14 -3.55
C LEU A 155 15.56 7.98 -4.84
N ARG A 156 16.29 9.10 -4.86
CA ARG A 156 16.49 9.91 -6.07
C ARG A 156 17.26 9.17 -7.17
N LEU A 157 18.17 8.25 -6.84
CA LEU A 157 18.87 7.42 -7.84
C LEU A 157 17.89 6.54 -8.64
N HIS A 158 16.75 6.18 -8.05
CA HIS A 158 15.65 5.48 -8.72
C HIS A 158 14.56 6.42 -9.27
N GLY A 159 14.82 7.74 -9.32
CA GLY A 159 13.85 8.76 -9.74
C GLY A 159 12.71 9.01 -8.75
N VAL A 160 12.85 8.56 -7.49
CA VAL A 160 11.80 8.66 -6.47
C VAL A 160 12.00 9.92 -5.63
N SER A 161 11.07 10.86 -5.71
CA SER A 161 10.98 12.00 -4.79
C SER A 161 10.02 11.69 -3.64
N LEU A 162 10.53 11.51 -2.41
CA LEU A 162 9.68 11.32 -1.23
C LEU A 162 8.67 12.44 -1.05
N ARG A 163 9.09 13.70 -1.21
CA ARG A 163 8.21 14.87 -1.03
C ARG A 163 7.02 14.86 -1.99
N ARG A 164 7.20 14.36 -3.22
CA ARG A 164 6.14 14.31 -4.23
C ARG A 164 5.32 13.02 -4.17
N HIS A 165 5.99 11.88 -4.04
CA HIS A 165 5.36 10.57 -4.18
C HIS A 165 4.87 9.98 -2.86
N PHE A 166 5.50 10.34 -1.74
CA PHE A 166 5.21 9.82 -0.39
C PHE A 166 5.29 10.95 0.66
N PRO A 167 4.45 12.00 0.56
CA PRO A 167 4.55 13.20 1.38
C PRO A 167 4.43 12.93 2.88
N GLU A 168 3.61 11.97 3.28
CA GLU A 168 3.46 11.55 4.70
C GLU A 168 4.77 10.97 5.25
N VAL A 169 5.45 10.13 4.46
CA VAL A 169 6.74 9.55 4.85
C VAL A 169 7.81 10.64 4.93
N TYR A 170 7.79 11.59 4.00
CA TYR A 170 8.67 12.74 4.02
C TYR A 170 8.47 13.60 5.27
N GLN A 171 7.22 13.92 5.63
CA GLN A 171 6.89 14.69 6.83
C GLN A 171 7.32 13.97 8.11
N ASN A 172 7.06 12.66 8.22
CA ASN A 172 7.50 11.87 9.37
C ASN A 172 9.02 11.86 9.52
N LEU A 173 9.75 11.81 8.40
CA LEU A 173 11.21 11.91 8.42
C LEU A 173 11.68 13.30 8.85
N CYS A 174 11.03 14.38 8.39
CA CYS A 174 11.32 15.74 8.87
C CYS A 174 11.09 15.85 10.38
N ALA A 175 9.94 15.40 10.88
CA ALA A 175 9.60 15.41 12.30
C ALA A 175 10.64 14.65 13.15
N TYR A 176 11.12 13.51 12.65
CA TYR A 176 12.18 12.73 13.29
C TYR A 176 13.52 13.46 13.35
N VAL A 177 13.93 14.14 12.27
CA VAL A 177 15.16 14.95 12.22
C VAL A 177 15.08 16.19 13.11
N GLU A 178 13.91 16.84 13.14
CA GLU A 178 13.64 18.03 13.95
C GLU A 178 13.57 17.72 15.45
N GLY A 179 13.52 16.44 15.84
CA GLY A 179 13.44 16.01 17.24
C GLY A 179 12.03 16.11 17.83
N THR A 180 11.02 16.41 17.00
CA THR A 180 9.61 16.34 17.43
C THR A 180 9.13 14.91 17.59
N LEU A 181 9.78 13.96 16.91
CA LEU A 181 9.56 12.52 17.04
C LEU A 181 10.83 11.84 17.55
N ASP A 182 10.73 11.16 18.69
CA ASP A 182 11.88 10.49 19.33
C ASP A 182 12.40 9.29 18.56
N ARG A 183 11.50 8.51 17.95
CA ARG A 183 11.80 7.29 17.19
C ARG A 183 11.02 7.24 15.89
N PHE A 184 11.69 6.85 14.81
CA PHE A 184 11.02 6.65 13.54
C PHE A 184 10.39 5.26 13.49
N THR A 185 9.08 5.18 13.22
CA THR A 185 8.41 3.89 13.01
C THR A 185 8.79 3.33 11.63
N PRO A 186 9.27 2.08 11.52
CA PRO A 186 9.55 1.43 10.24
C PRO A 186 8.42 1.58 9.22
N VAL A 187 8.72 2.06 8.02
CA VAL A 187 7.74 2.22 6.94
C VAL A 187 8.15 1.40 5.73
N THR A 188 7.20 0.68 5.14
CA THR A 188 7.35 0.04 3.83
C THR A 188 6.57 0.81 2.77
N ILE A 189 7.24 1.20 1.70
CA ILE A 189 6.65 1.84 0.52
C ILE A 189 6.94 1.01 -0.74
N TYR A 190 6.18 1.25 -1.81
CA TYR A 190 6.38 0.59 -3.12
C TYR A 190 6.56 1.62 -4.25
N PRO A 191 7.70 2.35 -4.25
CA PRO A 191 8.02 3.29 -5.32
C PRO A 191 8.01 2.64 -6.70
N ARG A 192 7.78 3.46 -7.73
CA ARG A 192 8.04 3.11 -9.13
C ARG A 192 9.43 3.64 -9.49
N ASP A 193 10.31 2.76 -9.91
CA ASP A 193 11.63 3.14 -10.41
C ASP A 193 11.47 3.77 -11.81
N SER A 194 11.98 4.99 -11.98
CA SER A 194 11.91 5.72 -13.25
C SER A 194 12.81 5.12 -14.33
N ASN A 195 13.88 4.44 -13.94
CA ASN A 195 14.86 3.83 -14.85
C ASN A 195 14.30 2.52 -15.44
N THR A 196 13.65 1.71 -14.60
CA THR A 196 13.15 0.37 -15.01
C THR A 196 11.65 0.33 -15.27
N ASN A 197 10.91 1.37 -14.88
CA ASN A 197 9.43 1.42 -14.88
C ASN A 197 8.74 0.35 -14.02
N LYS A 198 9.48 -0.36 -13.15
CA LYS A 198 8.93 -1.39 -12.25
C LYS A 198 8.74 -0.86 -10.84
N HIS A 199 7.80 -1.44 -10.09
CA HIS A 199 7.74 -1.20 -8.65
C HIS A 199 8.75 -2.06 -7.92
N PHE A 200 9.37 -1.49 -6.89
CA PHE A 200 10.23 -2.22 -5.95
C PHE A 200 9.75 -1.95 -4.52
N MET A 201 10.01 -2.89 -3.60
CA MET A 201 9.72 -2.70 -2.18
C MET A 201 10.85 -1.86 -1.58
N CYS A 202 10.52 -0.78 -0.88
CA CYS A 202 11.50 -0.01 -0.12
C CYS A 202 11.09 0.07 1.35
N ILE A 203 11.96 -0.39 2.24
CA ILE A 203 11.76 -0.38 3.68
C ILE A 203 12.68 0.68 4.28
N ILE A 204 12.11 1.62 5.04
CA ILE A 204 12.82 2.75 5.65
C ILE A 204 12.81 2.56 7.16
N MET A 205 13.99 2.34 7.75
CA MET A 205 14.22 2.08 9.17
C MET A 205 15.45 2.84 9.68
N PRO A 206 15.34 4.17 9.88
CA PRO A 206 16.46 5.00 10.35
C PRO A 206 16.96 4.58 11.74
N ASP A 207 16.09 4.04 12.59
CA ASP A 207 16.44 3.42 13.87
C ASP A 207 16.40 1.89 13.71
N ALA A 208 17.57 1.27 13.61
CA ALA A 208 17.67 -0.18 13.50
C ALA A 208 17.55 -0.85 14.88
N ASP A 209 16.54 -1.70 15.01
CA ASP A 209 16.43 -2.67 16.08
C ASP A 209 16.97 -4.02 15.54
N PRO A 210 18.03 -4.61 16.11
CA PRO A 210 18.71 -5.76 15.52
C PRO A 210 17.78 -6.96 15.27
N GLU A 211 16.77 -7.17 16.12
CA GLU A 211 15.80 -8.26 15.99
C GLU A 211 14.85 -8.09 14.80
N LYS A 212 14.58 -6.85 14.35
CA LYS A 212 13.64 -6.57 13.25
C LYS A 212 14.26 -6.71 11.86
N LEU A 213 15.60 -6.66 11.76
CA LEU A 213 16.33 -6.76 10.49
C LEU A 213 16.36 -8.20 9.94
N GLU A 214 16.45 -9.20 10.81
CA GLU A 214 16.54 -10.61 10.39
C GLU A 214 15.24 -11.13 9.77
N MET A 215 14.08 -10.62 10.21
CA MET A 215 12.78 -11.06 9.68
C MET A 215 12.50 -10.58 8.23
N VAL A 216 13.16 -9.51 7.80
CA VAL A 216 12.90 -8.86 6.50
C VAL A 216 13.75 -9.45 5.37
N ALA A 217 14.98 -9.86 5.67
CA ALA A 217 15.94 -10.35 4.67
C ALA A 217 15.60 -11.75 4.12
N THR A 218 14.86 -12.56 4.87
CA THR A 218 14.67 -14.00 4.59
C THR A 218 13.75 -14.31 3.40
N ASN A 219 12.96 -13.34 2.91
CA ASN A 219 11.85 -13.61 1.97
C ASN A 219 12.07 -13.21 0.50
N SER A 220 13.20 -12.60 0.11
CA SER A 220 13.41 -12.15 -1.28
C SER A 220 14.81 -12.47 -1.79
N LYS A 221 14.93 -13.03 -3.00
CA LYS A 221 16.22 -13.43 -3.59
C LYS A 221 17.09 -12.26 -4.08
N GLN A 222 16.59 -11.02 -3.99
CA GLN A 222 17.26 -9.79 -4.43
C GLN A 222 17.00 -8.63 -3.45
N VAL A 223 17.54 -8.74 -2.24
CA VAL A 223 17.48 -7.67 -1.22
C VAL A 223 18.79 -6.88 -1.24
N GLN A 224 18.69 -5.56 -1.37
CA GLN A 224 19.82 -4.63 -1.15
C GLN A 224 19.58 -3.87 0.16
N THR A 225 20.47 -4.04 1.12
CA THR A 225 20.47 -3.26 2.37
C THR A 225 21.52 -2.18 2.29
N ILE A 226 21.13 -0.94 2.60
CA ILE A 226 21.97 0.24 2.58
C ILE A 226 21.99 0.84 3.98
N ASP A 227 23.21 1.04 4.49
CA ASP A 227 23.45 1.78 5.71
C ASP A 227 23.33 3.29 5.45
N VAL A 228 22.29 3.91 5.99
CA VAL A 228 22.03 5.34 5.81
C VAL A 228 22.70 6.22 6.86
N SER A 229 23.40 5.65 7.85
CA SER A 229 24.04 6.40 8.93
C SER A 229 25.42 6.97 8.58
N LYS A 230 26.04 6.50 7.50
CA LYS A 230 27.39 6.92 7.09
C LYS A 230 27.37 8.29 6.41
N GLU A 231 28.25 9.20 6.84
CA GLU A 231 28.62 10.37 6.01
C GLU A 231 29.28 9.84 4.74
N VAL A 232 28.63 10.04 3.60
CA VAL A 232 29.24 9.73 2.30
C VAL A 232 30.09 10.94 1.91
N SER A 233 31.41 10.82 2.11
CA SER A 233 32.43 11.79 1.69
C SER A 233 32.36 12.11 0.19
#